data_AF-A0A939TU47-F1
#
_entry.id   AF-A0A939TU47-F1
#
_cell.length_a   1.000
_cell.length_b   1.000
_cell.length_c   1.000
_cell.angle_alpha   90.00
_cell.angle_beta   90.00
_cell.angle_gamma   90.00
#
_symmetry.space_group_name_H-M   'P 1'
#
loop_
_entity.id
_entity.type
_entity.pdbx_description
1 polymer ?
#
loop_
_entity_poly.entity_id
_entity_poly.type
_entity_poly.pdbx_seq_one_letter_code
_entity_poly.pdbx_strand_id
1 'polypeptide(L)'
;MELMKTSGLDFSGKVATQVTTSKHFYDITAHRFIEDNCADMGIPFIDGLSADMDDILTEKGRRQAVQWFEFTLWKLGRGDFKRPSVTPGTARESRIAGPAGDEAPKLPDKKAVIVTDLLPEDVALRSMIDRFTAVFPYGCDVVNIEDFPFMGGCLSCFSCAATGKCVYKDGFDDYLRNTIHKHDAILYAFRIKDHSMGYRFKMYDDRQFCNGHRTVTMGTPFGYLVAGDYSKEENLRLLLEARAQVGGNFLAGVASDEFDVDKDIDTLAATVAYAMEKQYAPPQNFLGVGGMKIFRDLIYMMRGLMRADHKFFKSHGQYDFPQKKWKTSWMMYLVGWMMNNPTLRRKAGSRMSEGMIRPYKKVLD
;
A
#
# COMPACT_ATOMS: atom_id res chain seq x y z
N MET A 1 -0.79 8.19 17.50
CA MET A 1 -1.11 9.58 17.14
C MET A 1 -2.49 9.97 17.66
N GLU A 2 -3.58 9.31 17.27
CA GLU A 2 -4.94 9.60 17.78
C GLU A 2 -5.04 9.71 19.31
N LEU A 3 -4.48 8.75 20.06
CA LEU A 3 -4.44 8.83 21.53
C LEU A 3 -3.67 10.05 22.04
N MET A 4 -2.58 10.45 21.37
CA MET A 4 -1.83 11.65 21.76
C MET A 4 -2.66 12.90 21.51
N LYS A 5 -3.28 13.01 20.32
CA LYS A 5 -4.14 14.14 19.93
C LYS A 5 -5.39 14.28 20.82
N THR A 6 -5.95 13.17 21.32
CA THR A 6 -7.15 13.18 22.19
C THR A 6 -6.84 13.21 23.69
N SER A 7 -5.59 12.96 24.10
CA SER A 7 -5.22 12.88 25.52
C SER A 7 -5.32 14.19 26.30
N GLY A 8 -5.32 15.35 25.62
CA GLY A 8 -5.22 16.66 26.26
C GLY A 8 -3.85 16.94 26.92
N LEU A 9 -2.85 16.08 26.70
CA LEU A 9 -1.49 16.28 27.19
C LEU A 9 -0.78 17.38 26.42
N ASP A 10 -0.01 18.20 27.12
CA ASP A 10 0.85 19.22 26.53
C ASP A 10 2.19 18.60 26.10
N PHE A 11 2.47 18.65 24.79
CA PHE A 11 3.72 18.19 24.20
C PHE A 11 4.70 19.36 23.90
N SER A 12 4.41 20.57 24.39
CA SER A 12 5.28 21.73 24.23
C SER A 12 6.69 21.46 24.77
N GLY A 13 7.70 21.87 23.99
CA GLY A 13 9.10 21.66 24.34
C GLY A 13 9.59 20.21 24.25
N LYS A 14 8.75 19.26 23.81
CA LYS A 14 9.18 17.90 23.47
C LYS A 14 9.72 17.86 22.04
N VAL A 15 10.57 16.87 21.75
CA VAL A 15 11.08 16.57 20.42
C VAL A 15 10.81 15.10 20.15
N ALA A 16 10.30 14.78 18.97
CA ALA A 16 10.01 13.42 18.56
C ALA A 16 11.10 12.85 17.64
N THR A 17 11.30 11.54 17.75
CA THR A 17 12.01 10.71 16.78
C THR A 17 11.35 9.32 16.79
N GLN A 18 11.80 8.41 15.92
CA GLN A 18 11.19 7.10 15.79
C GLN A 18 12.19 6.00 15.48
N VAL A 19 11.82 4.77 15.82
CA VAL A 19 12.50 3.56 15.40
C VAL A 19 11.46 2.62 14.81
N THR A 20 11.69 2.16 13.59
CA THR A 20 10.90 1.08 12.99
C THR A 20 11.76 -0.15 12.81
N THR A 21 11.17 -1.30 13.12
CA THR A 21 11.78 -2.61 12.84
C THR A 21 10.86 -3.35 11.89
N SER A 22 11.32 -3.57 10.66
CA SER A 22 10.59 -4.34 9.65
C SER A 22 11.59 -5.12 8.78
N LYS A 23 11.23 -5.48 7.55
CA LYS A 23 12.21 -5.89 6.51
C LYS A 23 12.53 -4.72 5.58
N HIS A 24 12.62 -3.50 6.12
CA HIS A 24 12.63 -2.22 5.41
C HIS A 24 11.47 -2.02 4.42
N PHE A 25 10.37 -2.74 4.64
CA PHE A 25 9.25 -2.76 3.72
C PHE A 25 8.41 -1.50 3.92
N TYR A 26 8.62 -0.51 3.03
CA TYR A 26 7.93 0.78 3.05
C TYR A 26 8.01 1.56 4.37
N ASP A 27 9.10 1.37 5.13
CA ASP A 27 9.34 2.10 6.39
C ASP A 27 9.26 3.62 6.19
N ILE A 28 9.59 4.11 4.99
CA ILE A 28 9.44 5.52 4.62
C ILE A 28 8.02 6.04 4.88
N THR A 29 6.99 5.22 4.67
CA THR A 29 5.58 5.62 4.84
C THR A 29 5.18 5.68 6.31
N ALA A 30 5.65 4.71 7.10
CA ALA A 30 5.48 4.71 8.55
C ALA A 30 6.21 5.90 9.16
N HIS A 31 7.42 6.19 8.67
CA HIS A 31 8.21 7.30 9.16
C HIS A 31 7.55 8.64 8.86
N ARG A 32 7.08 8.80 7.63
CA ARG A 32 6.43 10.02 7.19
C ARG A 32 5.09 10.26 7.90
N PHE A 33 4.31 9.21 8.17
CA PHE A 33 3.08 9.31 8.96
C PHE A 33 3.32 9.90 10.36
N ILE A 34 4.38 9.47 11.05
CA ILE A 34 4.73 10.03 12.36
C ILE A 34 5.21 11.48 12.22
N GLU A 35 6.02 11.79 11.21
CA GLU A 35 6.51 13.15 10.94
C GLU A 35 5.35 14.12 10.68
N ASP A 36 4.42 13.77 9.79
CA ASP A 36 3.26 14.61 9.44
C ASP A 36 2.34 14.83 10.65
N ASN A 37 2.09 13.81 11.46
CA ASN A 37 1.28 13.98 12.66
C ASN A 37 2.00 14.76 13.79
N CYS A 38 3.32 14.66 13.89
CA CYS A 38 4.09 15.54 14.77
C CYS A 38 3.99 16.99 14.28
N ALA A 39 3.91 17.20 12.97
CA ALA A 39 3.70 18.52 12.39
C ALA A 39 2.38 19.17 12.81
N ASP A 40 1.28 18.44 12.71
CA ASP A 40 -0.04 18.89 13.19
C ASP A 40 -0.02 19.33 14.66
N MET A 41 0.75 18.60 15.47
CA MET A 41 0.86 18.84 16.91
C MET A 41 1.91 19.91 17.26
N GLY A 42 2.61 20.47 16.27
CA GLY A 42 3.70 21.43 16.50
C GLY A 42 4.92 20.82 17.21
N ILE A 43 5.08 19.49 17.18
CA ILE A 43 6.19 18.78 17.82
C ILE A 43 7.38 18.74 16.85
N PRO A 44 8.53 19.36 17.18
CA PRO A 44 9.74 19.25 16.38
C PRO A 44 10.20 17.79 16.21
N PHE A 45 10.78 17.48 15.05
CA PHE A 45 11.11 16.11 14.67
C PHE A 45 12.60 15.92 14.31
N ILE A 46 13.15 14.77 14.68
CA ILE A 46 14.47 14.28 14.26
C ILE A 46 14.29 12.95 13.52
N ASP A 47 14.95 12.81 12.37
CA ASP A 47 14.89 11.60 11.54
C ASP A 47 15.13 10.32 12.31
N GLY A 48 14.28 9.33 12.05
CA GLY A 48 14.27 8.06 12.76
C GLY A 48 15.25 7.03 12.20
N LEU A 49 15.29 5.88 12.88
CA LEU A 49 16.01 4.69 12.44
C LEU A 49 15.05 3.71 11.77
N SER A 50 15.33 3.32 10.53
CA SER A 50 14.73 2.15 9.88
C SER A 50 15.70 0.98 9.98
N ALA A 51 15.31 -0.07 10.70
CA ALA A 51 16.13 -1.25 10.94
C ALA A 51 15.43 -2.52 10.43
N ASP A 52 16.23 -3.47 9.92
CA ASP A 52 15.77 -4.84 9.73
C ASP A 52 15.54 -5.50 11.11
N MET A 53 14.60 -6.44 11.19
CA MET A 53 14.36 -7.28 12.36
C MET A 53 15.63 -7.90 12.97
N ASP A 54 16.62 -8.24 12.14
CA ASP A 54 17.84 -8.94 12.58
C ASP A 54 19.04 -8.00 12.79
N ASP A 55 18.93 -6.71 12.47
CA ASP A 55 20.08 -5.80 12.43
C ASP A 55 20.81 -5.71 13.77
N ILE A 56 20.06 -5.64 14.88
CA ILE A 56 20.63 -5.54 16.24
C ILE A 56 21.44 -6.78 16.65
N LEU A 57 21.23 -7.91 16.00
CA LEU A 57 22.01 -9.13 16.22
C LEU A 57 23.39 -9.05 15.57
N THR A 58 23.60 -8.12 14.64
CA THR A 58 24.89 -7.91 13.96
C THR A 58 25.70 -6.78 14.61
N GLU A 59 27.03 -6.87 14.55
CA GLU A 59 27.91 -5.79 15.01
C GLU A 59 27.67 -4.50 14.23
N LYS A 60 27.47 -4.62 12.90
CA LYS A 60 27.15 -3.49 12.03
C LYS A 60 25.86 -2.79 12.47
N GLY A 61 24.76 -3.52 12.67
CA GLY A 61 23.48 -2.92 13.05
C GLY A 61 23.50 -2.33 14.45
N ARG A 62 24.16 -2.97 15.44
CA ARG A 62 24.42 -2.34 16.75
C ARG A 62 25.18 -1.03 16.62
N ARG A 63 26.25 -1.02 15.83
CA ARG A 63 27.03 0.20 15.58
C ARG A 63 26.19 1.29 14.91
N GLN A 64 25.36 0.96 13.92
CA GLN A 64 24.47 1.90 13.26
C GLN A 64 23.42 2.48 14.20
N ALA A 65 22.81 1.65 15.07
CA ALA A 65 21.83 2.11 16.05
C ALA A 65 22.46 3.06 17.08
N VAL A 66 23.65 2.73 17.58
CA VAL A 66 24.41 3.62 18.49
C VAL A 66 24.75 4.94 17.79
N GLN A 67 25.30 4.89 16.58
CA GLN A 67 25.65 6.09 15.81
C GLN A 67 24.43 6.98 15.51
N TRP A 68 23.28 6.37 15.20
CA TRP A 68 22.02 7.11 15.04
C TRP A 68 21.57 7.79 16.34
N PHE A 69 21.65 7.10 17.48
CA PHE A 69 21.25 7.68 18.76
C PHE A 69 22.21 8.79 19.21
N GLU A 70 23.52 8.61 19.05
CA GLU A 70 24.53 9.66 19.27
C GLU A 70 24.26 10.89 18.41
N PHE A 71 23.95 10.70 17.13
CA PHE A 71 23.57 11.79 16.22
C PHE A 71 22.28 12.48 16.66
N THR A 72 21.30 11.73 17.14
CA THR A 72 20.03 12.26 17.67
C THR A 72 20.27 13.13 18.90
N LEU A 73 21.07 12.66 19.86
CA LEU A 73 21.45 13.44 21.04
C LEU A 73 22.25 14.70 20.67
N TRP A 74 23.13 14.59 19.67
CA TRP A 74 23.89 15.74 19.16
C TRP A 74 22.98 16.80 18.53
N LYS A 75 22.00 16.40 17.70
CA LYS A 75 20.96 17.29 17.15
C LYS A 75 20.14 17.95 18.26
N LEU A 76 19.74 17.16 19.27
CA LEU A 76 19.01 17.64 20.45
C LEU A 76 19.76 18.72 21.21
N GLY A 77 21.05 18.51 21.50
CA GLY A 77 21.88 19.49 22.20
C GLY A 77 22.09 20.80 21.41
N ARG A 78 21.92 20.79 20.09
CA ARG A 78 22.06 21.97 19.22
C ARG A 78 20.76 22.72 18.96
N GLY A 79 19.61 22.15 19.30
CA GLY A 79 18.33 22.70 18.90
C GLY A 79 18.06 22.59 17.39
N ASP A 80 18.75 21.68 16.70
CA ASP A 80 18.68 21.49 15.24
C ASP A 80 17.64 20.41 14.92
N PHE A 81 16.43 20.84 14.61
CA PHE A 81 15.27 19.99 14.38
C PHE A 81 14.63 20.33 13.05
N LYS A 82 13.98 19.33 12.43
CA LYS A 82 12.98 19.62 11.43
C LYS A 82 11.82 20.32 12.13
N ARG A 83 11.63 21.60 11.82
CA ARG A 83 10.44 22.33 12.19
C ARG A 83 9.47 22.20 11.03
N PRO A 84 8.30 21.60 11.24
CA PRO A 84 7.33 21.49 10.18
C PRO A 84 6.96 22.89 9.68
N SER A 85 6.99 23.06 8.36
CA SER A 85 6.24 24.14 7.73
C SER A 85 4.78 23.76 7.88
N VAL A 86 4.14 24.21 8.96
CA VAL A 86 2.68 24.30 8.97
C VAL A 86 2.38 25.37 7.94
N THR A 87 2.25 25.00 6.67
CA THR A 87 1.57 25.87 5.72
C THR A 87 0.13 25.86 6.22
N PRO A 88 -0.41 26.97 6.77
CA PRO A 88 -1.80 27.01 7.19
C PRO A 88 -2.61 27.04 5.91
N GLY A 89 -2.78 25.88 5.28
CA GLY A 89 -3.80 25.70 4.29
C GLY A 89 -5.09 25.70 5.07
N THR A 90 -5.95 26.69 4.84
CA THR A 90 -7.36 26.59 5.23
C THR A 90 -7.83 25.21 4.77
N ALA A 91 -8.25 24.36 5.72
CA ALA A 91 -8.87 23.09 5.39
C ALA A 91 -9.95 23.39 4.36
N ARG A 92 -9.89 22.76 3.18
CA ARG A 92 -10.92 23.03 2.18
C ARG A 92 -12.21 22.42 2.69
N GLU A 93 -13.30 23.14 2.49
CA GLU A 93 -14.62 22.59 2.77
C GLU A 93 -14.85 21.40 1.82
N SER A 94 -15.19 20.25 2.42
CA SER A 94 -15.64 19.07 1.69
C SER A 94 -16.81 19.41 0.79
N ARG A 95 -16.71 19.03 -0.49
CA ARG A 95 -17.82 19.18 -1.43
C ARG A 95 -18.78 18.00 -1.30
N ILE A 96 -20.07 18.29 -1.39
CA ILE A 96 -21.11 17.26 -1.42
C ILE A 96 -21.31 16.86 -2.87
N ALA A 97 -21.27 15.56 -3.15
CA ALA A 97 -21.58 15.04 -4.47
C ALA A 97 -23.03 15.38 -4.84
N GLY A 98 -23.26 15.71 -6.11
CA GLY A 98 -24.59 15.95 -6.64
C GLY A 98 -25.51 14.74 -6.39
N PRO A 99 -26.83 14.96 -6.30
CA PRO A 99 -27.76 13.87 -6.07
C PRO A 99 -27.54 12.78 -7.11
N ALA A 100 -27.54 11.53 -6.65
CA ALA A 100 -27.70 10.39 -7.54
C ALA A 100 -28.90 10.69 -8.45
N GLY A 101 -28.68 10.78 -9.77
CA GLY A 101 -29.78 10.75 -10.72
C GLY A 101 -30.54 9.42 -10.60
N ASP A 102 -31.55 9.22 -11.45
CA ASP A 102 -32.26 7.93 -11.48
C ASP A 102 -31.27 6.78 -11.62
N GLU A 103 -31.37 5.77 -10.74
CA GLU A 103 -30.48 4.61 -10.76
C GLU A 103 -30.59 3.93 -12.13
N ALA A 104 -29.48 3.94 -12.88
CA ALA A 104 -29.40 3.18 -14.10
C ALA A 104 -29.58 1.68 -13.79
N PRO A 105 -30.31 0.92 -14.62
CA PRO A 105 -30.42 -0.53 -14.45
C PRO A 105 -29.04 -1.18 -14.33
N LYS A 106 -28.83 -1.94 -13.26
CA LYS A 106 -27.55 -2.62 -13.01
C LYS A 106 -27.39 -3.82 -13.94
N LEU A 107 -26.19 -3.95 -14.51
CA LEU A 107 -25.79 -5.13 -15.26
C LEU A 107 -25.70 -6.33 -14.31
N PRO A 108 -26.11 -7.53 -14.76
CA PRO A 108 -26.03 -8.75 -13.98
C PRO A 108 -24.57 -9.26 -13.86
N ASP A 109 -24.40 -10.35 -13.12
CA ASP A 109 -23.21 -11.22 -13.07
C ASP A 109 -21.95 -10.71 -12.36
N LYS A 110 -21.75 -9.40 -12.21
CA LYS A 110 -20.61 -8.86 -11.46
C LYS A 110 -21.02 -7.95 -10.33
N LYS A 111 -20.16 -7.86 -9.32
CA LYS A 111 -20.42 -7.05 -8.13
C LYS A 111 -19.15 -6.45 -7.56
N ALA A 112 -19.22 -5.17 -7.19
CA ALA A 112 -18.18 -4.51 -6.41
C ALA A 112 -18.55 -4.47 -4.92
N VAL A 113 -17.55 -4.32 -4.06
CA VAL A 113 -17.75 -3.98 -2.64
C VAL A 113 -17.11 -2.64 -2.33
N ILE A 114 -17.80 -1.81 -1.57
CA ILE A 114 -17.29 -0.57 -1.00
C ILE A 114 -17.06 -0.83 0.48
N VAL A 115 -15.80 -0.96 0.88
CA VAL A 115 -15.40 -1.07 2.29
C VAL A 115 -15.24 0.36 2.83
N THR A 116 -15.95 0.71 3.89
CA THR A 116 -15.96 2.06 4.45
C THR A 116 -15.89 2.07 5.97
N ASP A 117 -15.47 3.19 6.58
CA ASP A 117 -15.56 3.49 8.01
C ASP A 117 -16.52 4.66 8.27
N LEU A 118 -17.61 4.71 7.49
CA LEU A 118 -18.57 5.81 7.46
C LEU A 118 -19.24 6.04 8.82
N LEU A 119 -19.10 7.24 9.36
CA LEU A 119 -19.83 7.67 10.56
C LEU A 119 -21.19 8.31 10.21
N PRO A 120 -22.16 8.35 11.14
CA PRO A 120 -23.45 9.02 10.92
C PRO A 120 -23.33 10.47 10.43
N GLU A 121 -22.36 11.22 10.96
CA GLU A 121 -22.09 12.63 10.67
C GLU A 121 -21.33 12.89 9.36
N ASP A 122 -20.82 11.85 8.71
CA ASP A 122 -19.94 11.95 7.55
C ASP A 122 -20.71 12.22 6.23
N VAL A 123 -21.33 13.40 6.12
CA VAL A 123 -22.21 13.76 4.98
C VAL A 123 -21.49 13.67 3.64
N ALA A 124 -20.27 14.22 3.51
CA ALA A 124 -19.55 14.21 2.24
C ALA A 124 -19.18 12.78 1.79
N LEU A 125 -18.67 11.94 2.69
CA LEU A 125 -18.29 10.57 2.34
C LEU A 125 -19.52 9.75 1.95
N ARG A 126 -20.64 9.93 2.67
CA ARG A 126 -21.93 9.33 2.32
C ARG A 126 -22.36 9.73 0.92
N SER A 127 -22.33 11.02 0.59
CA SER A 127 -22.69 11.51 -0.75
C SER A 127 -21.82 10.90 -1.86
N MET A 128 -20.51 10.69 -1.61
CA MET A 128 -19.62 10.05 -2.58
C MET A 128 -19.96 8.58 -2.80
N ILE A 129 -20.26 7.84 -1.72
CA ILE A 129 -20.67 6.43 -1.78
C ILE A 129 -22.01 6.29 -2.51
N ASP A 130 -22.98 7.14 -2.18
CA ASP A 130 -24.31 7.14 -2.79
C ASP A 130 -24.22 7.42 -4.29
N ARG A 131 -23.45 8.45 -4.68
CA ARG A 131 -23.23 8.77 -6.09
C ARG A 131 -22.53 7.63 -6.82
N PHE A 132 -21.43 7.09 -6.29
CA PHE A 132 -20.72 5.98 -6.92
C PHE A 132 -21.67 4.80 -7.14
N THR A 133 -22.44 4.44 -6.11
CA THR A 133 -23.43 3.35 -6.18
C THR A 133 -24.48 3.60 -7.26
N ALA A 134 -24.92 4.85 -7.44
CA ALA A 134 -25.90 5.21 -8.46
C ALA A 134 -25.34 5.13 -9.89
N VAL A 135 -24.15 5.69 -10.14
CA VAL A 135 -23.57 5.80 -11.49
C VAL A 135 -22.82 4.54 -11.93
N PHE A 136 -22.38 3.70 -10.99
CA PHE A 136 -21.65 2.48 -11.31
C PHE A 136 -22.59 1.44 -11.98
N PRO A 137 -22.19 0.82 -13.11
CA PRO A 137 -23.09 -0.01 -13.90
C PRO A 137 -23.38 -1.39 -13.28
N TYR A 138 -22.64 -1.84 -12.26
CA TYR A 138 -22.85 -3.13 -11.59
C TYR A 138 -23.38 -2.94 -10.17
N GLY A 139 -23.79 -4.04 -9.52
CA GLY A 139 -24.19 -3.99 -8.11
C GLY A 139 -23.03 -3.64 -7.18
N CYS A 140 -23.31 -2.90 -6.11
CA CYS A 140 -22.36 -2.58 -5.04
C CYS A 140 -22.90 -3.06 -3.69
N ASP A 141 -22.11 -3.85 -2.96
CA ASP A 141 -22.32 -4.04 -1.53
C ASP A 141 -21.53 -2.99 -0.75
N VAL A 142 -22.20 -2.25 0.14
CA VAL A 142 -21.54 -1.31 1.06
C VAL A 142 -21.30 -2.02 2.38
N VAL A 143 -20.04 -2.11 2.78
CA VAL A 143 -19.58 -2.82 3.97
C VAL A 143 -18.93 -1.82 4.90
N ASN A 144 -19.63 -1.44 5.97
CA ASN A 144 -19.11 -0.54 6.97
C ASN A 144 -18.33 -1.32 8.06
N ILE A 145 -17.02 -1.11 8.13
CA ILE A 145 -16.15 -1.78 9.10
C ILE A 145 -16.32 -1.19 10.50
N GLU A 146 -17.00 -0.06 10.65
CA GLU A 146 -17.43 0.46 11.96
C GLU A 146 -18.42 -0.49 12.66
N ASP A 147 -19.21 -1.23 11.90
CA ASP A 147 -20.18 -2.18 12.46
C ASP A 147 -19.52 -3.52 12.84
N PHE A 148 -18.27 -3.74 12.43
CA PHE A 148 -17.56 -4.97 12.75
C PHE A 148 -16.93 -4.92 14.16
N PRO A 149 -17.22 -5.90 15.04
CA PRO A 149 -16.74 -5.92 16.42
C PRO A 149 -15.30 -6.43 16.52
N PHE A 150 -14.34 -5.66 15.98
CA PHE A 150 -12.92 -5.99 16.08
C PHE A 150 -12.48 -6.16 17.54
N MET A 151 -11.87 -7.30 17.86
CA MET A 151 -11.24 -7.51 19.17
C MET A 151 -9.85 -6.86 19.32
N GLY A 152 -9.32 -6.25 18.25
CA GLY A 152 -8.01 -5.62 18.21
C GLY A 152 -7.32 -5.79 16.86
N GLY A 153 -6.13 -5.19 16.72
CA GLY A 153 -5.23 -5.33 15.56
C GLY A 153 -4.38 -6.60 15.60
N CYS A 154 -3.55 -6.81 14.57
CA CYS A 154 -2.64 -7.97 14.49
C CYS A 154 -1.70 -8.04 15.70
N LEU A 155 -1.55 -9.23 16.28
CA LEU A 155 -0.68 -9.47 17.43
C LEU A 155 0.72 -9.93 17.05
N SER A 156 1.00 -10.14 15.76
CA SER A 156 2.26 -10.73 15.27
C SER A 156 2.62 -12.07 15.95
N CYS A 157 1.61 -12.84 16.36
CA CYS A 157 1.77 -14.10 17.10
C CYS A 157 2.12 -15.31 16.22
N PHE A 158 2.15 -15.14 14.89
CA PHE A 158 2.41 -16.19 13.89
C PHE A 158 1.44 -17.39 13.87
N SER A 159 0.37 -17.42 14.67
CA SER A 159 -0.53 -18.58 14.70
C SER A 159 -1.23 -18.84 13.34
N CYS A 160 -1.45 -17.79 12.55
CA CYS A 160 -2.00 -17.91 11.19
C CYS A 160 -0.95 -18.33 10.15
N ALA A 161 0.36 -18.31 10.42
CA ALA A 161 1.40 -18.51 9.40
C ALA A 161 1.34 -19.90 8.74
N ALA A 162 0.95 -20.92 9.51
CA ALA A 162 0.82 -22.29 9.00
C ALA A 162 -0.55 -22.57 8.35
N THR A 163 -1.62 -21.96 8.86
CA THR A 163 -3.01 -22.38 8.55
C THR A 163 -3.86 -21.31 7.85
N GLY A 164 -3.45 -20.05 7.94
CA GLY A 164 -4.23 -18.89 7.53
C GLY A 164 -5.39 -18.52 8.44
N LYS A 165 -5.47 -19.12 9.64
CA LYS A 165 -6.53 -18.85 10.64
C LYS A 165 -6.02 -17.96 11.77
N CYS A 166 -6.70 -16.85 12.03
CA CYS A 166 -6.33 -15.93 13.11
C CYS A 166 -6.62 -16.51 14.52
N VAL A 167 -5.92 -15.98 15.53
CA VAL A 167 -6.18 -16.31 16.95
C VAL A 167 -7.49 -15.69 17.45
N TYR A 168 -7.82 -14.51 16.95
CA TYR A 168 -9.08 -13.84 17.26
C TYR A 168 -10.27 -14.68 16.82
N LYS A 169 -11.35 -14.61 17.60
CA LYS A 169 -12.59 -15.38 17.43
C LYS A 169 -13.81 -14.51 17.10
N ASP A 170 -13.58 -13.31 16.58
CA ASP A 170 -14.61 -12.31 16.23
C ASP A 170 -15.24 -12.58 14.85
N GLY A 171 -14.82 -13.64 14.16
CA GLY A 171 -15.35 -14.01 12.84
C GLY A 171 -14.72 -13.25 11.67
N PHE A 172 -13.69 -12.42 11.90
CA PHE A 172 -13.12 -11.57 10.85
C PHE A 172 -12.61 -12.35 9.64
N ASP A 173 -11.99 -13.51 9.88
CA ASP A 173 -11.47 -14.40 8.84
C ASP A 173 -12.53 -14.84 7.81
N ASP A 174 -13.77 -15.04 8.27
CA ASP A 174 -14.91 -15.42 7.45
C ASP A 174 -15.52 -14.18 6.79
N TYR A 175 -15.74 -13.14 7.58
CA TYR A 175 -16.21 -11.83 7.12
C TYR A 175 -15.37 -11.31 5.94
N LEU A 176 -14.05 -11.28 6.10
CA LEU A 176 -13.13 -10.80 5.06
C LEU A 176 -13.27 -11.62 3.76
N ARG A 177 -13.28 -12.96 3.86
CA ARG A 177 -13.24 -13.83 2.67
C ARG A 177 -14.59 -13.92 1.97
N ASN A 178 -15.67 -14.07 2.74
CA ASN A 178 -17.01 -14.35 2.24
C ASN A 178 -17.89 -13.10 2.09
N THR A 179 -17.48 -11.97 2.66
CA THR A 179 -18.18 -10.68 2.52
C THR A 179 -17.40 -9.72 1.63
N ILE A 180 -16.06 -9.69 1.69
CA ILE A 180 -15.28 -8.68 0.96
C ILE A 180 -14.58 -9.29 -0.25
N HIS A 181 -13.69 -10.26 -0.07
CA HIS A 181 -12.79 -10.76 -1.12
C HIS A 181 -13.47 -11.51 -2.28
N LYS A 182 -14.75 -11.89 -2.14
CA LYS A 182 -15.51 -12.57 -3.20
C LYS A 182 -15.92 -11.65 -4.35
N HIS A 183 -15.76 -10.34 -4.20
CA HIS A 183 -16.22 -9.35 -5.16
C HIS A 183 -15.25 -9.18 -6.34
N ASP A 184 -15.80 -8.78 -7.48
CA ASP A 184 -15.07 -8.56 -8.71
C ASP A 184 -14.25 -7.26 -8.70
N ALA A 185 -14.59 -6.32 -7.82
CA ALA A 185 -13.81 -5.11 -7.53
C ALA A 185 -13.98 -4.69 -6.05
N ILE A 186 -12.96 -4.00 -5.52
CA ILE A 186 -12.97 -3.50 -4.14
C ILE A 186 -12.69 -2.00 -4.15
N LEU A 187 -13.59 -1.22 -3.57
CA LEU A 187 -13.37 0.18 -3.29
C LEU A 187 -13.16 0.38 -1.79
N TYR A 188 -12.23 1.26 -1.43
CA TYR A 188 -12.08 1.73 -0.05
C TYR A 188 -12.55 3.17 0.04
N ALA A 189 -13.58 3.42 0.84
CA ALA A 189 -14.19 4.72 1.01
C ALA A 189 -13.97 5.24 2.43
N PHE A 190 -13.20 6.32 2.59
CA PHE A 190 -12.80 6.80 3.91
C PHE A 190 -12.65 8.32 3.95
N ARG A 191 -12.67 8.85 5.17
CA ARG A 191 -12.27 10.23 5.47
C ARG A 191 -10.82 10.24 5.90
N ILE A 192 -10.03 11.18 5.37
CA ILE A 192 -8.67 11.39 5.84
C ILE A 192 -8.72 11.78 7.31
N LYS A 193 -8.05 10.98 8.14
CA LYS A 193 -7.91 11.17 9.58
C LYS A 193 -6.42 11.07 9.88
N ASP A 194 -5.84 12.14 10.44
CA ASP A 194 -4.45 12.12 10.90
C ASP A 194 -3.45 11.69 9.79
N HIS A 195 -3.57 12.24 8.58
CA HIS A 195 -2.76 11.86 7.40
C HIS A 195 -2.86 10.39 6.98
N SER A 196 -3.99 9.74 7.29
CA SER A 196 -4.23 8.31 7.07
C SER A 196 -5.71 8.01 6.80
N MET A 197 -6.02 6.73 6.61
CA MET A 197 -7.39 6.19 6.54
C MET A 197 -8.04 6.06 7.94
N GLY A 198 -7.35 6.45 9.01
CA GLY A 198 -7.80 6.31 10.40
C GLY A 198 -7.56 4.93 11.04
N TYR A 199 -7.67 4.86 12.37
CA TYR A 199 -7.39 3.63 13.12
C TYR A 199 -8.27 2.44 12.74
N ARG A 200 -9.49 2.67 12.27
CA ARG A 200 -10.42 1.58 11.91
C ARG A 200 -9.98 0.86 10.66
N PHE A 201 -9.59 1.59 9.61
CA PHE A 201 -8.92 1.00 8.47
C PHE A 201 -7.58 0.38 8.82
N LYS A 202 -6.80 1.00 9.73
CA LYS A 202 -5.55 0.40 10.21
C LYS A 202 -5.79 -0.96 10.88
N MET A 203 -6.82 -1.08 11.73
CA MET A 203 -7.20 -2.35 12.34
C MET A 203 -7.67 -3.36 11.31
N TYR A 204 -8.51 -2.96 10.36
CA TYR A 204 -8.94 -3.80 9.25
C TYR A 204 -7.73 -4.35 8.47
N ASP A 205 -6.80 -3.49 8.08
CA ASP A 205 -5.58 -3.84 7.35
C ASP A 205 -4.67 -4.77 8.15
N ASP A 206 -4.45 -4.48 9.43
CA ASP A 206 -3.70 -5.37 10.30
C ASP A 206 -4.36 -6.75 10.41
N ARG A 207 -5.69 -6.79 10.44
CA ARG A 207 -6.40 -8.06 10.56
C ARG A 207 -6.37 -8.88 9.27
N GLN A 208 -6.06 -8.28 8.12
CA GLN A 208 -5.79 -9.02 6.88
C GLN A 208 -4.50 -9.85 6.92
N PHE A 209 -3.60 -9.65 7.89
CA PHE A 209 -2.43 -10.53 8.09
C PHE A 209 -2.81 -11.99 8.39
N CYS A 210 -4.10 -12.31 8.62
CA CYS A 210 -4.59 -13.70 8.57
C CYS A 210 -4.31 -14.36 7.20
N ASN A 211 -4.22 -13.57 6.12
CA ASN A 211 -3.79 -14.02 4.80
C ASN A 211 -2.26 -14.10 4.66
N GLY A 212 -1.48 -13.67 5.65
CA GLY A 212 -0.03 -13.55 5.53
C GLY A 212 0.33 -12.57 4.41
N HIS A 213 1.28 -12.96 3.57
CA HIS A 213 1.74 -12.22 2.40
C HIS A 213 1.13 -12.74 1.09
N ARG A 214 0.10 -13.59 1.20
CA ARG A 214 -0.63 -14.10 0.04
C ARG A 214 -1.48 -12.98 -0.53
N THR A 215 -1.22 -12.61 -1.77
CA THR A 215 -1.99 -11.62 -2.53
C THR A 215 -3.33 -12.22 -2.98
N VAL A 216 -4.21 -12.51 -2.02
CA VAL A 216 -5.46 -13.27 -2.23
C VAL A 216 -6.47 -12.58 -3.15
N THR A 217 -6.36 -11.25 -3.29
CA THR A 217 -7.17 -10.43 -4.20
C THR A 217 -6.41 -10.08 -5.48
N MET A 218 -5.28 -10.72 -5.79
CA MET A 218 -4.48 -10.40 -6.99
C MET A 218 -5.35 -10.45 -8.26
N GLY A 219 -5.25 -9.42 -9.10
CA GLY A 219 -6.07 -9.27 -10.30
C GLY A 219 -7.42 -8.57 -10.09
N THR A 220 -7.92 -8.46 -8.86
CA THR A 220 -9.15 -7.71 -8.55
C THR A 220 -8.89 -6.19 -8.68
N PRO A 221 -9.66 -5.41 -9.46
CA PRO A 221 -9.50 -3.96 -9.53
C PRO A 221 -9.82 -3.27 -8.21
N PHE A 222 -8.99 -2.29 -7.85
CA PHE A 222 -9.14 -1.45 -6.65
C PHE A 222 -9.44 0.01 -7.01
N GLY A 223 -10.20 0.70 -6.17
CA GLY A 223 -10.44 2.14 -6.26
C GLY A 223 -10.58 2.78 -4.88
N TYR A 224 -10.53 4.11 -4.81
CA TYR A 224 -10.70 4.84 -3.56
C TYR A 224 -11.69 6.00 -3.70
N LEU A 225 -12.56 6.16 -2.71
CA LEU A 225 -13.38 7.34 -2.48
C LEU A 225 -12.82 8.03 -1.23
N VAL A 226 -12.29 9.24 -1.37
CA VAL A 226 -11.53 9.89 -0.29
C VAL A 226 -12.15 11.24 0.04
N ALA A 227 -12.66 11.38 1.26
CA ALA A 227 -13.10 12.67 1.78
C ALA A 227 -11.96 13.38 2.54
N GLY A 228 -11.65 14.63 2.17
CA GLY A 228 -10.62 15.48 2.75
C GLY A 228 -9.60 16.01 1.72
N ASP A 229 -8.60 16.76 2.20
CA ASP A 229 -7.55 17.42 1.40
C ASP A 229 -6.54 16.43 0.76
N TYR A 230 -7.01 15.49 -0.06
CA TYR A 230 -6.22 14.40 -0.62
C TYR A 230 -4.99 14.87 -1.42
N SER A 231 -5.06 16.02 -2.11
CA SER A 231 -3.92 16.54 -2.87
C SER A 231 -2.69 16.86 -2.01
N LYS A 232 -2.89 17.13 -0.70
CA LYS A 232 -1.82 17.43 0.26
C LYS A 232 -1.19 16.16 0.86
N GLU A 233 -1.82 15.01 0.71
CA GLU A 233 -1.42 13.77 1.40
C GLU A 233 -0.44 12.92 0.58
N GLU A 234 0.76 13.45 0.30
CA GLU A 234 1.78 12.75 -0.50
C GLU A 234 2.09 11.34 0.01
N ASN A 235 2.20 11.18 1.34
CA ASN A 235 2.48 9.90 1.97
C ASN A 235 1.32 8.91 1.81
N LEU A 236 0.09 9.36 2.03
CA LEU A 236 -1.10 8.52 1.86
C LEU A 236 -1.24 8.08 0.41
N ARG A 237 -1.06 8.99 -0.55
CA ARG A 237 -1.07 8.68 -1.99
C ARG A 237 -0.11 7.55 -2.33
N LEU A 238 1.12 7.62 -1.81
CA LEU A 238 2.12 6.57 -1.98
C LEU A 238 1.65 5.23 -1.37
N LEU A 239 1.07 5.26 -0.17
CA LEU A 239 0.56 4.06 0.51
C LEU A 239 -0.59 3.40 -0.27
N LEU A 240 -1.54 4.18 -0.77
CA LEU A 240 -2.68 3.69 -1.55
C LEU A 240 -2.26 3.03 -2.86
N GLU A 241 -1.27 3.62 -3.55
CA GLU A 241 -0.68 3.05 -4.76
C GLU A 241 0.11 1.77 -4.45
N ALA A 242 0.96 1.82 -3.42
CA ALA A 242 1.80 0.72 -3.01
C ALA A 242 0.99 -0.54 -2.67
N ARG A 243 -0.19 -0.39 -2.04
CA ARG A 243 -1.13 -1.48 -1.78
C ARG A 243 -1.51 -2.23 -3.06
N ALA A 244 -1.95 -1.49 -4.08
CA ALA A 244 -2.37 -2.09 -5.35
C ALA A 244 -1.18 -2.71 -6.09
N GLN A 245 -0.03 -2.03 -6.09
CA GLN A 245 1.19 -2.50 -6.74
C GLN A 245 1.69 -3.83 -6.17
N VAL A 246 1.79 -3.95 -4.84
CA VAL A 246 2.24 -5.20 -4.19
C VAL A 246 1.20 -6.31 -4.29
N GLY A 247 -0.09 -5.96 -4.21
CA GLY A 247 -1.19 -6.90 -4.36
C GLY A 247 -1.35 -7.46 -5.77
N GLY A 248 -0.75 -6.82 -6.78
CA GLY A 248 -0.96 -7.17 -8.19
C GLY A 248 -2.36 -6.79 -8.67
N ASN A 249 -2.87 -5.66 -8.17
CA ASN A 249 -4.20 -5.13 -8.45
C ASN A 249 -4.13 -4.02 -9.49
N PHE A 250 -5.17 -3.90 -10.31
CA PHE A 250 -5.36 -2.72 -11.15
C PHE A 250 -5.90 -1.58 -10.27
N LEU A 251 -5.14 -0.49 -10.11
CA LEU A 251 -5.63 0.70 -9.43
C LEU A 251 -6.41 1.57 -10.41
N ALA A 252 -7.74 1.60 -10.27
CA ALA A 252 -8.63 2.38 -11.12
C ALA A 252 -8.53 3.90 -10.88
N GLY A 253 -8.10 4.31 -9.69
CA GLY A 253 -7.89 5.71 -9.35
C GLY A 253 -8.45 6.06 -7.98
N VAL A 254 -8.47 7.36 -7.71
CA VAL A 254 -9.02 7.95 -6.50
C VAL A 254 -9.97 9.08 -6.91
N ALA A 255 -11.21 9.03 -6.41
CA ALA A 255 -12.11 10.18 -6.47
C ALA A 255 -12.10 10.88 -5.10
N SER A 256 -11.99 12.20 -5.12
CA SER A 256 -11.93 13.02 -3.90
C SER A 256 -12.99 14.11 -3.90
N ASP A 257 -13.40 14.56 -2.71
CA ASP A 257 -14.33 15.68 -2.54
C ASP A 257 -13.65 17.07 -2.63
N GLU A 258 -12.39 17.13 -3.08
CA GLU A 258 -11.59 18.37 -3.11
C GLU A 258 -11.91 19.28 -4.32
N PHE A 259 -12.23 18.67 -5.47
CA PHE A 259 -12.41 19.36 -6.75
C PHE A 259 -13.76 19.03 -7.40
N ASP A 260 -13.77 18.46 -8.60
CA ASP A 260 -14.98 18.09 -9.32
C ASP A 260 -15.41 16.69 -8.90
N VAL A 261 -16.01 16.61 -7.71
CA VAL A 261 -16.36 15.34 -7.03
C VAL A 261 -17.21 14.43 -7.90
N ASP A 262 -18.17 15.01 -8.62
CA ASP A 262 -19.10 14.28 -9.48
C ASP A 262 -18.37 13.63 -10.65
N LYS A 263 -17.56 14.41 -11.36
CA LYS A 263 -16.76 13.93 -12.48
C LYS A 263 -15.72 12.90 -12.05
N ASP A 264 -15.08 13.11 -10.90
CA ASP A 264 -14.07 12.20 -10.38
C ASP A 264 -14.69 10.84 -10.02
N ILE A 265 -15.88 10.84 -9.41
CA ILE A 265 -16.65 9.62 -9.10
C ILE A 265 -17.09 8.90 -10.38
N ASP A 266 -17.62 9.63 -11.36
CA ASP A 266 -18.08 9.04 -12.63
C ASP A 266 -16.91 8.43 -13.40
N THR A 267 -15.75 9.12 -13.40
CA THR A 267 -14.51 8.62 -14.01
C THR A 267 -14.02 7.35 -13.31
N LEU A 268 -14.04 7.33 -11.97
CA LEU A 268 -13.66 6.16 -11.19
C LEU A 268 -14.59 4.98 -11.49
N ALA A 269 -15.91 5.20 -11.49
CA ALA A 269 -16.90 4.19 -11.79
C ALA A 269 -16.70 3.57 -13.18
N ALA A 270 -16.53 4.40 -14.21
CA ALA A 270 -16.25 3.95 -15.57
C ALA A 270 -14.94 3.14 -15.65
N THR A 271 -13.90 3.59 -14.94
CA THR A 271 -12.59 2.93 -14.95
C THR A 271 -12.62 1.57 -14.22
N VAL A 272 -13.32 1.48 -13.09
CA VAL A 272 -13.53 0.21 -12.38
C VAL A 272 -14.31 -0.77 -13.27
N ALA A 273 -15.39 -0.31 -13.91
CA ALA A 273 -16.19 -1.14 -14.82
C ALA A 273 -15.34 -1.67 -15.99
N TYR A 274 -14.54 -0.80 -16.63
CA TYR A 274 -13.60 -1.20 -17.66
C TYR A 274 -12.62 -2.27 -17.17
N ALA A 275 -12.02 -2.08 -15.98
CA ALA A 275 -11.05 -3.02 -15.43
C ALA A 275 -11.69 -4.39 -15.12
N MET A 276 -12.92 -4.41 -14.61
CA MET A 276 -13.69 -5.63 -14.37
C MET A 276 -14.02 -6.36 -15.67
N GLU A 277 -14.31 -5.64 -16.76
CA GLU A 277 -14.61 -6.23 -18.07
C GLU A 277 -13.37 -6.78 -18.77
N LYS A 278 -12.29 -6.01 -18.79
CA LYS A 278 -11.08 -6.35 -19.53
C LYS A 278 -10.11 -7.23 -18.77
N GLN A 279 -10.29 -7.36 -17.45
CA GLN A 279 -9.37 -8.04 -16.54
C GLN A 279 -7.93 -7.58 -16.77
N TYR A 280 -7.76 -6.29 -17.02
CA TYR A 280 -6.47 -5.71 -17.36
C TYR A 280 -5.61 -5.60 -16.10
N ALA A 281 -4.40 -6.18 -16.14
CA ALA A 281 -3.39 -6.04 -15.11
C ALA A 281 -2.23 -5.20 -15.66
N PRO A 282 -1.94 -4.02 -15.09
CA PRO A 282 -0.85 -3.19 -15.56
C PRO A 282 0.49 -3.78 -15.09
N PRO A 283 1.61 -3.51 -15.80
CA PRO A 283 2.92 -3.92 -15.32
C PRO A 283 3.24 -3.23 -13.99
N GLN A 284 3.88 -3.96 -13.08
CA GLN A 284 4.27 -3.42 -11.78
C GLN A 284 5.37 -2.38 -11.91
N ASN A 285 5.27 -1.32 -11.10
CA ASN A 285 6.33 -0.33 -10.95
C ASN A 285 7.33 -0.72 -9.84
N PHE A 286 8.20 0.21 -9.45
CA PHE A 286 9.20 -0.03 -8.39
C PHE A 286 8.58 -0.49 -7.08
N LEU A 287 7.42 0.04 -6.69
CA LEU A 287 6.74 -0.34 -5.45
C LEU A 287 6.40 -1.83 -5.49
N GLY A 288 5.73 -2.28 -6.55
CA GLY A 288 5.33 -3.69 -6.69
C GLY A 288 6.53 -4.62 -6.82
N VAL A 289 7.50 -4.29 -7.69
CA VAL A 289 8.68 -5.14 -7.93
C VAL A 289 9.58 -5.21 -6.70
N GLY A 290 9.86 -4.07 -6.06
CA GLY A 290 10.70 -4.00 -4.86
C GLY A 290 10.07 -4.71 -3.68
N GLY A 291 8.80 -4.42 -3.41
CA GLY A 291 8.04 -5.05 -2.33
C GLY A 291 7.94 -6.56 -2.48
N MET A 292 7.60 -7.04 -3.68
CA MET A 292 7.48 -8.48 -3.92
C MET A 292 8.81 -9.22 -3.80
N LYS A 293 9.95 -8.58 -4.12
CA LYS A 293 11.28 -9.18 -3.90
C LYS A 293 11.59 -9.39 -2.43
N ILE A 294 11.29 -8.40 -1.57
CA ILE A 294 11.48 -8.51 -0.11
C ILE A 294 10.67 -9.70 0.41
N PHE A 295 9.38 -9.78 0.06
CA PHE A 295 8.52 -10.87 0.53
C PHE A 295 8.89 -12.23 -0.05
N ARG A 296 9.23 -12.30 -1.35
CA ARG A 296 9.71 -13.53 -2.00
C ARG A 296 10.90 -14.13 -1.24
N ASP A 297 11.88 -13.31 -0.91
CA ASP A 297 13.09 -13.75 -0.22
C ASP A 297 12.79 -14.13 1.23
N LEU A 298 12.01 -13.31 1.94
CA LEU A 298 11.55 -13.60 3.31
C LEU A 298 10.84 -14.94 3.41
N ILE A 299 9.83 -15.16 2.56
CA ILE A 299 9.00 -16.37 2.59
C ILE A 299 9.81 -17.59 2.16
N TYR A 300 10.73 -17.44 1.21
CA TYR A 300 11.62 -18.54 0.84
C TYR A 300 12.52 -18.96 2.01
N MET A 301 13.10 -18.00 2.74
CA MET A 301 13.89 -18.27 3.95
C MET A 301 13.04 -18.91 5.05
N MET A 302 11.84 -18.39 5.28
CA MET A 302 10.93 -18.79 6.37
C MET A 302 9.94 -19.88 6.00
N ARG A 303 10.12 -20.56 4.86
CA ARG A 303 9.16 -21.56 4.29
C ARG A 303 8.76 -22.70 5.24
N GLY A 304 9.58 -23.00 6.24
CA GLY A 304 9.25 -23.99 7.28
C GLY A 304 8.15 -23.53 8.24
N LEU A 305 8.14 -22.22 8.58
CA LEU A 305 7.17 -21.56 9.44
C LEU A 305 5.96 -21.07 8.63
N MET A 306 6.22 -20.34 7.55
CA MET A 306 5.21 -19.70 6.70
C MET A 306 4.72 -20.64 5.59
N ARG A 307 4.17 -21.80 6.01
CA ARG A 307 3.81 -22.88 5.08
C ARG A 307 2.69 -22.48 4.13
N ALA A 308 1.72 -21.68 4.60
CA ALA A 308 0.61 -21.22 3.77
C ALA A 308 1.11 -20.27 2.66
N ASP A 309 1.96 -19.31 3.02
CA ASP A 309 2.61 -18.40 2.08
C ASP A 309 3.50 -19.15 1.09
N HIS A 310 4.33 -20.09 1.58
CA HIS A 310 5.20 -20.88 0.71
C HIS A 310 4.42 -21.65 -0.36
N LYS A 311 3.31 -22.30 0.04
CA LYS A 311 2.44 -23.03 -0.90
C LYS A 311 1.88 -22.08 -1.97
N PHE A 312 1.41 -20.90 -1.56
CA PHE A 312 0.88 -19.88 -2.47
C PHE A 312 1.95 -19.36 -3.43
N PHE A 313 3.11 -18.94 -2.94
CA PHE A 313 4.20 -18.39 -3.76
C PHE A 313 4.69 -19.42 -4.79
N LYS A 314 4.75 -20.69 -4.40
CA LYS A 314 5.13 -21.78 -5.31
C LYS A 314 4.08 -22.01 -6.40
N SER A 315 2.79 -22.03 -6.07
CA SER A 315 1.73 -22.29 -7.05
C SER A 315 1.50 -21.13 -8.02
N HIS A 316 1.80 -19.90 -7.61
CA HIS A 316 1.61 -18.69 -8.42
C HIS A 316 2.90 -18.22 -9.12
N GLY A 317 3.98 -19.02 -9.11
CA GLY A 317 5.20 -18.70 -9.85
C GLY A 317 6.00 -17.51 -9.29
N GLN A 318 5.76 -17.09 -8.05
CA GLN A 318 6.37 -15.89 -7.44
C GLN A 318 7.86 -16.08 -7.09
N TYR A 319 8.38 -17.32 -7.10
CA TYR A 319 9.80 -17.61 -6.92
C TYR A 319 10.60 -17.52 -8.22
N ASP A 320 10.90 -16.29 -8.66
CA ASP A 320 11.50 -15.95 -9.95
C ASP A 320 13.05 -15.78 -9.97
N PHE A 321 13.73 -16.45 -9.03
CA PHE A 321 15.17 -16.36 -8.76
C PHE A 321 16.11 -16.45 -9.99
N PRO A 322 17.08 -15.52 -10.15
CA PRO A 322 18.13 -15.63 -11.17
C PRO A 322 18.93 -16.93 -11.08
N GLN A 323 19.25 -17.41 -9.87
CA GLN A 323 20.01 -18.66 -9.70
C GLN A 323 19.29 -19.91 -10.23
N LYS A 324 17.95 -19.85 -10.40
CA LYS A 324 17.19 -20.93 -11.05
C LYS A 324 17.20 -20.80 -12.58
N LYS A 325 17.53 -19.64 -13.12
CA LYS A 325 17.61 -19.34 -14.57
C LYS A 325 19.02 -19.63 -15.10
N TRP A 326 19.56 -20.82 -14.82
CA TRP A 326 20.97 -21.17 -15.12
C TRP A 326 21.34 -20.94 -16.59
N LYS A 327 20.46 -21.29 -17.56
CA LYS A 327 20.70 -21.04 -18.99
C LYS A 327 20.92 -19.55 -19.27
N THR A 328 20.09 -18.68 -18.70
CA THR A 328 20.21 -17.23 -18.81
C THR A 328 21.49 -16.75 -18.13
N SER A 329 21.81 -17.25 -16.93
CA SER A 329 23.04 -16.89 -16.22
C SER A 329 24.29 -17.24 -17.05
N TRP A 330 24.36 -18.44 -17.61
CA TRP A 330 25.45 -18.84 -18.51
C TRP A 330 25.54 -17.97 -19.76
N MET A 331 24.41 -17.64 -20.37
CA MET A 331 24.36 -16.69 -21.49
C MET A 331 24.91 -15.32 -21.08
N MET A 332 24.55 -14.82 -19.90
CA MET A 332 25.05 -13.53 -19.40
C MET A 332 26.54 -13.57 -19.08
N TYR A 333 27.07 -14.69 -18.57
CA TYR A 333 28.52 -14.87 -18.43
C TYR A 333 29.24 -14.82 -19.78
N LEU A 334 28.69 -15.48 -20.80
CA LEU A 334 29.23 -15.41 -22.16
C LEU A 334 29.19 -13.98 -22.70
N VAL A 335 28.07 -13.27 -22.53
CA VAL A 335 27.95 -11.85 -22.91
C VAL A 335 28.98 -10.99 -22.18
N GLY A 336 29.11 -11.14 -20.85
CA GLY A 336 30.09 -10.43 -20.04
C GLY A 336 31.53 -10.70 -20.49
N TRP A 337 31.86 -11.95 -20.82
CA TRP A 337 33.15 -12.32 -21.39
C TRP A 337 33.38 -11.62 -22.75
N MET A 338 32.40 -11.62 -23.65
CA MET A 338 32.50 -10.94 -24.94
C MET A 338 32.69 -9.43 -24.78
N MET A 339 32.00 -8.81 -23.82
CA MET A 339 32.11 -7.37 -23.53
C MET A 339 33.46 -6.99 -22.91
N ASN A 340 34.07 -7.88 -22.14
CA ASN A 340 35.40 -7.69 -21.57
C ASN A 340 36.54 -7.93 -22.57
N ASN A 341 36.25 -8.52 -23.73
CA ASN A 341 37.24 -8.70 -24.79
C ASN A 341 37.34 -7.43 -25.67
N PRO A 342 38.48 -6.72 -25.72
CA PRO A 342 38.62 -5.44 -26.41
C PRO A 342 38.33 -5.48 -27.92
N THR A 343 38.69 -6.58 -28.61
CA THR A 343 38.45 -6.73 -30.06
C THR A 343 36.99 -7.01 -30.36
N LEU A 344 36.30 -7.78 -29.51
CA LEU A 344 34.86 -8.03 -29.64
C LEU A 344 34.06 -6.79 -29.25
N ARG A 345 34.42 -6.09 -28.17
CA ARG A 345 33.80 -4.83 -27.76
C ARG A 345 33.85 -3.77 -28.86
N ARG A 346 34.98 -3.64 -29.57
CA ARG A 346 35.14 -2.71 -30.70
C ARG A 346 34.26 -3.09 -31.91
N LYS A 347 34.02 -4.39 -32.14
CA LYS A 347 33.11 -4.89 -33.19
C LYS A 347 31.63 -4.84 -32.77
N ALA A 348 31.35 -4.83 -31.47
CA ALA A 348 30.02 -4.91 -30.88
C ALA A 348 29.34 -3.55 -30.66
N GLY A 349 29.87 -2.44 -31.22
CA GLY A 349 29.36 -1.06 -31.07
C GLY A 349 27.87 -0.84 -31.40
N SER A 350 27.52 0.02 -32.36
CA SER A 350 26.11 0.36 -32.69
C SER A 350 25.16 -0.83 -32.93
N ARG A 351 25.70 -2.03 -33.18
CA ARG A 351 24.96 -3.30 -33.34
C ARG A 351 24.34 -3.85 -32.05
N MET A 352 24.77 -3.42 -30.87
CA MET A 352 24.16 -3.85 -29.60
C MET A 352 22.74 -3.30 -29.46
N SER A 353 22.54 -2.02 -29.80
CA SER A 353 21.22 -1.40 -29.82
C SER A 353 20.29 -2.09 -30.82
N GLU A 354 20.79 -2.40 -32.02
CA GLU A 354 20.05 -3.19 -33.01
C GLU A 354 19.68 -4.59 -32.49
N GLY A 355 20.62 -5.27 -31.82
CA GLY A 355 20.38 -6.58 -31.21
C GLY A 355 19.33 -6.53 -30.09
N MET A 356 19.36 -5.50 -29.24
CA MET A 356 18.38 -5.29 -28.18
C MET A 356 16.99 -4.99 -28.73
N ILE A 357 16.88 -4.19 -29.81
CA ILE A 357 15.57 -3.84 -30.40
C ILE A 357 15.02 -4.92 -31.35
N ARG A 358 15.85 -5.83 -31.86
CA ARG A 358 15.46 -6.85 -32.85
C ARG A 358 14.28 -7.74 -32.42
N PRO A 359 14.19 -8.23 -31.17
CA PRO A 359 13.02 -8.99 -30.73
C PRO A 359 11.73 -8.17 -30.75
N TYR A 360 11.82 -6.86 -30.47
CA TYR A 360 10.66 -5.96 -30.45
C TYR A 360 10.23 -5.55 -31.86
N LYS A 361 11.17 -5.35 -32.78
CA LYS A 361 10.86 -5.07 -34.20
C LYS A 361 9.99 -6.18 -34.82
N LYS A 362 10.31 -7.45 -34.53
CA LYS A 362 9.51 -8.61 -34.98
C LYS A 362 8.05 -8.64 -34.49
N VAL A 363 7.72 -7.83 -33.48
CA VAL A 363 6.37 -7.74 -32.90
C VAL A 363 5.64 -6.50 -33.44
N LEU A 364 6.38 -5.51 -33.95
CA LEU A 364 5.84 -4.26 -34.53
C LEU A 364 5.65 -4.34 -36.06
N ASP A 365 6.43 -5.21 -36.73
CA ASP A 365 6.24 -5.63 -38.12
C ASP A 365 5.18 -6.75 -38.20
#